data_AF-A0A0C9WXE9-F1
#
_entry.id   AF-A0A0C9WXE9-F1
#
_cell.length_a   1.000
_cell.length_b   1.000
_cell.length_c   1.000
_cell.angle_alpha   90.00
_cell.angle_beta   90.00
_cell.angle_gamma   90.00
#
_symmetry.space_group_name_H-M   'P 1'
#
loop_
_entity.id
_entity.type
_entity.pdbx_description
1 polymer ?
#
loop_
_entity_poly.entity_id
_entity_poly.type
_entity_poly.pdbx_seq_one_letter_code
_entity_poly.pdbx_strand_id
1 'polypeptide(L)'
;MFLKQNAIIEELDQFDLPVAWLPMLARLEYKKQYSLAVAYFMIFSVTLSQCLGSSEIGGGHTQVMSTLRHMPFFQVEAHHYKKYDGLISKVCEVCFTVNNPPTSPHTNCWWVHEGHRLCSGKRCDLENLVVSIPIILGNEVGDETVKLNHHTTHPERQQWDFPPTIFPNLKAVAKNAEIVYDLVGFVLVNVGGIHFTARYISYDHRKIYTYDGLKHKGYPVEEQAASLETHLAGHNIELPEGYSIWQAYYCLRGGIKAQKKFFEM
;
A
#
# COMPACT_ATOMS: atom_id res chain seq x y z
N MET A 1 5.41 -19.06 19.05
CA MET A 1 5.53 -20.53 18.90
C MET A 1 4.80 -21.06 17.66
N PHE A 2 3.52 -20.71 17.45
CA PHE A 2 2.75 -21.12 16.25
C PHE A 2 3.40 -20.78 14.90
N LEU A 3 3.90 -19.54 14.72
CA LEU A 3 4.52 -19.10 13.47
C LEU A 3 5.75 -19.94 13.09
N LYS A 4 6.66 -20.12 14.05
CA LYS A 4 7.86 -20.98 13.92
C LYS A 4 7.50 -22.45 13.69
N GLN A 5 6.48 -22.96 14.39
CA GLN A 5 5.99 -24.34 14.21
C GLN A 5 5.43 -24.61 12.81
N ASN A 6 4.94 -23.58 12.11
CA ASN A 6 4.43 -23.69 10.75
C ASN A 6 5.43 -23.22 9.69
N ALA A 7 6.71 -23.05 10.06
CA ALA A 7 7.79 -22.59 9.17
C ALA A 7 7.45 -21.28 8.42
N ILE A 8 6.67 -20.40 9.05
CA ILE A 8 6.36 -19.06 8.52
C ILE A 8 7.55 -18.12 8.73
N ILE A 9 8.23 -18.30 9.86
CA ILE A 9 9.47 -17.62 10.25
C ILE A 9 10.46 -18.70 10.67
N GLU A 10 11.75 -18.51 10.40
CA GLU A 10 12.79 -19.48 10.80
C GLU A 10 13.16 -19.28 12.27
N GLU A 11 13.29 -18.03 12.70
CA GLU A 11 13.56 -17.65 14.08
C GLU A 11 12.53 -16.64 14.64
N LEU A 12 12.38 -16.59 15.97
CA LEU A 12 11.39 -15.70 16.61
C LEU A 12 11.87 -14.24 16.64
N ASP A 13 13.17 -14.08 16.51
CA ASP A 13 13.98 -12.86 16.49
C ASP A 13 14.40 -12.46 15.08
N GLN A 14 14.08 -13.26 14.07
CA GLN A 14 14.32 -12.92 12.67
C GLN A 14 13.41 -11.75 12.26
N PHE A 15 14.04 -10.69 11.75
CA PHE A 15 13.33 -9.58 11.16
C PHE A 15 12.76 -10.01 9.80
N ASP A 16 11.45 -10.25 9.75
CA ASP A 16 10.68 -10.29 8.51
C ASP A 16 9.60 -9.22 8.58
N LEU A 17 9.32 -8.57 7.44
CA LEU A 17 8.28 -7.54 7.31
C LEU A 17 7.03 -7.98 8.07
N PRO A 18 6.52 -7.22 9.07
CA PRO A 18 5.47 -7.64 10.00
C PRO A 18 4.21 -8.26 9.38
N VAL A 19 4.02 -8.03 8.08
CA VAL A 19 2.86 -8.45 7.31
C VAL A 19 3.22 -9.38 6.16
N ALA A 20 4.49 -9.63 5.87
CA ALA A 20 4.87 -10.68 4.91
C ALA A 20 4.34 -12.05 5.36
N TRP A 21 4.17 -12.22 6.67
CA TRP A 21 3.61 -13.41 7.27
C TRP A 21 2.08 -13.46 7.21
N LEU A 22 1.36 -12.35 6.99
CA LEU A 22 -0.11 -12.36 6.93
C LEU A 22 -0.64 -13.12 5.68
N PRO A 23 -0.11 -12.90 4.45
CA PRO A 23 -0.42 -13.75 3.32
C PRO A 23 0.00 -15.22 3.54
N MET A 24 1.12 -15.47 4.24
CA MET A 24 1.57 -16.84 4.55
C MET A 24 0.67 -17.53 5.57
N LEU A 25 0.19 -16.81 6.59
CA LEU A 25 -0.79 -17.25 7.57
C LEU A 25 -2.12 -17.58 6.90
N ALA A 26 -2.62 -16.66 6.07
CA ALA A 26 -3.81 -16.91 5.27
C ALA A 26 -3.65 -18.12 4.33
N ARG A 27 -2.43 -18.34 3.78
CA ARG A 27 -2.08 -19.54 2.99
C ARG A 27 -1.94 -20.82 3.83
N LEU A 28 -1.73 -20.76 5.13
CA LEU A 28 -1.72 -21.95 5.99
C LEU A 28 -3.12 -22.33 6.46
N GLU A 29 -3.98 -21.33 6.69
CA GLU A 29 -5.42 -21.51 6.88
C GLU A 29 -6.13 -22.01 5.60
N TYR A 30 -5.47 -21.91 4.44
CA TYR A 30 -5.88 -22.38 3.12
C TYR A 30 -6.40 -23.82 3.07
N LYS A 31 -5.93 -24.72 3.95
CA LYS A 31 -6.46 -26.09 4.05
C LYS A 31 -7.95 -26.14 4.44
N LYS A 32 -8.59 -24.99 4.72
CA LYS A 32 -10.01 -24.85 5.13
C LYS A 32 -10.88 -23.92 4.28
N GLN A 33 -10.55 -23.64 3.00
CA GLN A 33 -11.40 -22.90 2.02
C GLN A 33 -11.50 -21.35 2.14
N TYR A 34 -10.59 -20.64 2.81
CA TYR A 34 -10.64 -19.18 2.95
C TYR A 34 -9.68 -18.41 2.04
N SER A 35 -9.83 -18.53 0.71
CA SER A 35 -9.04 -17.78 -0.29
C SER A 35 -9.31 -16.26 -0.32
N LEU A 36 -10.28 -15.76 0.46
CA LEU A 36 -10.76 -14.37 0.39
C LEU A 36 -9.91 -13.38 1.19
N ALA A 37 -9.28 -13.77 2.31
CA ALA A 37 -8.72 -12.79 3.24
C ALA A 37 -7.56 -11.98 2.63
N VAL A 38 -6.65 -12.63 1.88
CA VAL A 38 -5.54 -11.91 1.23
C VAL A 38 -6.04 -10.96 0.15
N ALA A 39 -7.16 -11.27 -0.51
CA ALA A 39 -7.75 -10.40 -1.53
C ALA A 39 -8.20 -9.03 -0.96
N TYR A 40 -8.41 -8.93 0.37
CA TYR A 40 -8.73 -7.66 1.01
C TYR A 40 -7.54 -6.70 0.99
N PHE A 41 -6.31 -7.20 0.82
CA PHE A 41 -5.09 -6.39 0.81
C PHE A 41 -4.52 -6.20 -0.61
N MET A 42 -4.99 -6.95 -1.61
CA MET A 42 -4.41 -6.92 -2.94
C MET A 42 -4.85 -5.71 -3.76
N ILE A 43 -3.87 -4.94 -4.24
CA ILE A 43 -4.01 -4.05 -5.39
C ILE A 43 -3.74 -4.88 -6.65
N PHE A 44 -4.58 -4.71 -7.66
CA PHE A 44 -4.36 -5.31 -8.97
C PHE A 44 -4.06 -4.22 -10.00
N SER A 45 -3.00 -4.42 -10.78
CA SER A 45 -2.64 -3.52 -11.86
C SER A 45 -2.24 -4.26 -13.14
N VAL A 46 -2.36 -3.58 -14.26
CA VAL A 46 -1.98 -4.07 -15.59
C VAL A 46 -1.06 -3.06 -16.29
N THR A 47 -0.35 -3.51 -17.30
CA THR A 47 0.32 -2.61 -18.25
C THR A 47 -0.53 -2.51 -19.51
N LEU A 48 -0.80 -1.29 -19.95
CA LEU A 48 -1.51 -1.02 -21.19
C LEU A 48 -0.54 -0.47 -22.21
N SER A 49 -0.32 -1.20 -23.30
CA SER A 49 0.48 -0.74 -24.43
C SER A 49 -0.45 -0.02 -25.41
N GLN A 50 -0.10 1.20 -25.79
CA GLN A 50 -0.84 2.01 -26.76
C GLN A 50 0.06 2.37 -27.94
N CYS A 51 -0.50 2.32 -29.14
CA CYS A 51 0.17 2.74 -30.36
C CYS A 51 -0.77 3.67 -31.11
N LEU A 52 -0.26 4.81 -31.57
CA LEU A 52 -1.06 5.76 -32.35
C LEU A 52 -1.32 5.28 -33.80
N GLY A 53 -0.72 4.15 -34.18
CA GLY A 53 -0.80 3.62 -35.53
C GLY A 53 0.16 4.30 -36.50
N SER A 54 -0.01 3.99 -37.77
CA SER A 54 0.60 4.71 -38.89
C SER A 54 -0.43 5.02 -39.96
N SER A 55 -0.08 5.89 -40.89
CA SER A 55 -0.92 6.22 -42.05
C SER A 55 -1.27 5.02 -42.93
N GLU A 56 -0.55 3.90 -42.82
CA GLU A 56 -0.66 2.74 -43.70
C GLU A 56 -1.72 1.72 -43.26
N ILE A 57 -2.08 1.72 -41.98
CA ILE A 57 -2.87 0.66 -41.31
C ILE A 57 -4.19 1.18 -40.72
N GLY A 58 -4.44 2.48 -40.84
CA GLY A 58 -5.78 3.06 -40.63
C GLY A 58 -6.20 3.29 -39.17
N GLY A 59 -5.33 3.14 -38.18
CA GLY A 59 -5.69 3.48 -36.79
C GLY A 59 -4.68 3.07 -35.72
N GLY A 60 -4.97 3.48 -34.49
CA GLY A 60 -4.19 3.12 -33.30
C GLY A 60 -4.49 1.70 -32.79
N HIS A 61 -3.55 1.14 -32.02
CA HIS A 61 -3.68 -0.17 -31.40
C HIS A 61 -3.58 -0.04 -29.89
N THR A 62 -4.33 -0.89 -29.19
CA THR A 62 -4.27 -0.99 -27.74
C THR A 62 -4.16 -2.45 -27.35
N GLN A 63 -3.21 -2.78 -26.48
CA GLN A 63 -3.04 -4.12 -25.94
C GLN A 63 -2.94 -4.05 -24.42
N VAL A 64 -3.81 -4.78 -23.73
CA VAL A 64 -3.61 -5.08 -22.31
C VAL A 64 -2.57 -6.20 -22.24
N MET A 65 -1.44 -5.93 -21.61
CA MET A 65 -0.45 -6.97 -21.30
C MET A 65 -1.12 -8.00 -20.39
N SER A 66 -1.03 -9.28 -20.73
CA SER A 66 -1.73 -10.37 -20.02
C SER A 66 -1.28 -10.59 -18.58
N THR A 67 -0.20 -9.95 -18.13
CA THR A 67 0.34 -10.11 -16.78
C THR A 67 -0.35 -9.17 -15.80
N LEU A 68 -1.35 -9.69 -15.09
CA LEU A 68 -1.90 -9.03 -13.91
C LEU A 68 -0.83 -9.00 -12.80
N ARG A 69 -0.52 -7.82 -12.29
CA ARG A 69 0.40 -7.63 -11.16
C ARG A 69 -0.38 -7.52 -9.87
N HIS A 70 0.09 -8.21 -8.84
CA HIS A 70 -0.53 -8.26 -7.51
C HIS A 70 0.40 -7.56 -6.54
N MET A 71 -0.08 -6.51 -5.89
CA MET A 71 0.70 -5.76 -4.90
C MET A 71 -0.07 -5.76 -3.57
N PRO A 72 0.37 -6.54 -2.56
CA PRO A 72 -0.34 -6.63 -1.29
C PRO A 72 -0.17 -5.38 -0.42
N PHE A 73 0.93 -4.64 -0.60
CA PHE A 73 1.21 -3.40 0.14
C PHE A 73 1.89 -2.40 -0.78
N PHE A 74 1.71 -1.12 -0.47
CA PHE A 74 2.47 -0.06 -1.10
C PHE A 74 3.72 0.24 -0.27
N GLN A 75 4.91 -0.02 -0.81
CA GLN A 75 6.16 0.36 -0.17
C GLN A 75 6.52 1.79 -0.56
N VAL A 76 6.49 2.68 0.43
CA VAL A 76 6.86 4.08 0.30
C VAL A 76 8.36 4.20 0.53
N GLU A 77 9.13 4.21 -0.56
CA GLU A 77 10.58 4.37 -0.47
C GLU A 77 11.01 5.71 0.15
N ALA A 78 12.17 5.73 0.81
CA ALA A 78 12.73 6.91 1.47
C ALA A 78 12.85 8.15 0.57
N HIS A 79 13.10 7.97 -0.73
CA HIS A 79 13.23 9.09 -1.67
C HIS A 79 11.89 9.81 -1.90
N HIS A 80 10.76 9.13 -1.71
CA HIS A 80 9.43 9.72 -1.82
C HIS A 80 9.16 10.74 -0.71
N TYR A 81 9.77 10.60 0.46
CA TYR A 81 9.61 11.55 1.57
C TYR A 81 10.02 12.95 1.14
N LYS A 82 11.22 13.09 0.57
CA LYS A 82 11.72 14.37 0.06
C LYS A 82 10.90 14.87 -1.14
N LYS A 83 10.53 13.95 -2.06
CA LYS A 83 9.78 14.30 -3.27
C LYS A 83 8.40 14.88 -2.96
N TYR A 84 7.74 14.36 -1.93
CA TYR A 84 6.36 14.71 -1.60
C TYR A 84 6.21 15.47 -0.29
N ASP A 85 7.32 15.97 0.26
CA ASP A 85 7.36 16.77 1.49
C ASP A 85 6.72 16.06 2.68
N GLY A 86 7.00 14.76 2.81
CA GLY A 86 6.45 13.90 3.86
C GLY A 86 4.95 13.62 3.79
N LEU A 87 4.24 14.03 2.73
CA LEU A 87 2.79 13.84 2.60
C LEU A 87 2.44 12.47 2.00
N ILE A 88 1.86 11.57 2.80
CA ILE A 88 1.41 10.25 2.30
C ILE A 88 0.26 10.38 1.29
N SER A 89 -0.59 11.40 1.46
CA SER A 89 -1.67 11.69 0.51
C SER A 89 -1.18 11.81 -0.94
N LYS A 90 -0.07 12.53 -1.16
CA LYS A 90 0.54 12.72 -2.49
C LYS A 90 1.12 11.44 -3.05
N VAL A 91 1.72 10.60 -2.19
CA VAL A 91 2.21 9.29 -2.58
C VAL A 91 1.06 8.45 -3.11
N CYS A 92 -0.01 8.29 -2.32
CA CYS A 92 -1.17 7.51 -2.71
C CYS A 92 -1.88 8.07 -3.95
N GLU A 93 -1.98 9.39 -4.10
CA GLU A 93 -2.56 10.02 -5.29
C GLU A 93 -1.84 9.58 -6.57
N VAL A 94 -0.50 9.59 -6.57
CA VAL A 94 0.29 9.13 -7.72
C VAL A 94 0.11 7.64 -7.99
N CYS A 95 0.00 6.81 -6.95
CA CYS A 95 -0.18 5.37 -7.09
C CYS A 95 -1.47 4.99 -7.81
N PHE A 96 -2.54 5.73 -7.56
CA PHE A 96 -3.86 5.41 -8.11
C PHE A 96 -4.26 6.31 -9.30
N THR A 97 -3.39 7.22 -9.72
CA THR A 97 -3.64 8.07 -10.88
C THR A 97 -3.50 7.26 -12.18
N VAL A 98 -4.63 7.09 -12.87
CA VAL A 98 -4.74 6.45 -14.20
C VAL A 98 -3.98 7.25 -15.29
N ASN A 99 -3.74 8.54 -15.05
CA ASN A 99 -3.11 9.47 -15.99
C ASN A 99 -1.59 9.60 -15.79
N ASN A 100 -0.92 8.58 -15.26
CA ASN A 100 0.54 8.60 -15.29
C ASN A 100 0.98 8.79 -16.75
N PRO A 101 1.85 9.78 -17.02
CA PRO A 101 2.27 10.05 -18.39
C PRO A 101 2.83 8.75 -18.97
N PRO A 102 2.43 8.39 -20.20
CA PRO A 102 2.96 7.19 -20.83
C PRO A 102 4.49 7.22 -20.78
N THR A 103 5.11 6.06 -20.66
CA THR A 103 6.57 5.94 -20.76
C THR A 103 7.05 6.59 -22.07
N SER A 104 8.30 7.06 -22.06
CA SER A 104 8.90 7.67 -23.24
C SER A 104 8.66 6.77 -24.45
N PRO A 105 8.24 7.34 -25.60
CA PRO A 105 7.73 6.55 -26.70
C PRO A 105 8.77 5.54 -27.15
N HIS A 106 8.44 4.25 -27.01
CA HIS A 106 9.21 3.18 -27.59
C HIS A 106 9.18 3.30 -29.12
N THR A 107 10.30 2.95 -29.75
CA THR A 107 10.50 3.25 -31.17
C THR A 107 9.53 2.52 -32.09
N ASN A 108 8.95 1.37 -31.68
CA ASN A 108 8.15 0.54 -32.58
C ASN A 108 6.91 -0.08 -31.91
N CYS A 109 5.83 -0.20 -32.68
CA CYS A 109 4.65 -0.98 -32.33
C CYS A 109 4.98 -2.48 -32.16
N TRP A 110 4.21 -3.17 -31.32
CA TRP A 110 4.32 -4.61 -31.09
C TRP A 110 3.65 -5.47 -32.18
N TRP A 111 2.93 -4.85 -33.11
CA TRP A 111 2.21 -5.59 -34.16
C TRP A 111 3.18 -6.07 -35.24
N VAL A 112 3.61 -7.31 -35.09
CA VAL A 112 4.57 -8.00 -35.95
C VAL A 112 3.98 -9.35 -36.34
N HIS A 113 4.14 -9.75 -37.60
CA HIS A 113 3.79 -11.08 -38.09
C HIS A 113 4.98 -11.67 -38.82
N GLU A 114 5.42 -12.85 -38.40
CA GLU A 114 6.58 -13.55 -38.99
C GLU A 114 7.83 -12.66 -39.12
N GLY A 115 8.11 -11.85 -38.09
CA GLY A 115 9.24 -10.91 -38.07
C GLY A 115 9.04 -9.62 -38.89
N HIS A 116 7.98 -9.52 -39.68
CA HIS A 116 7.64 -8.33 -40.45
C HIS A 116 6.76 -7.40 -39.61
N ARG A 117 7.15 -6.13 -39.54
CA ARG A 117 6.37 -5.10 -38.85
C ARG A 117 5.12 -4.80 -39.66
N LEU A 118 3.96 -5.06 -39.06
CA LEU A 118 2.67 -4.67 -39.63
C LEU A 118 2.34 -3.22 -39.30
N CYS A 119 3.01 -2.65 -38.29
CA CYS A 119 2.83 -1.28 -37.86
C CYS A 119 4.14 -0.55 -37.64
N SER A 120 4.29 0.60 -38.30
CA SER A 120 5.40 1.56 -38.14
C SER A 120 5.11 2.64 -37.08
N GLY A 121 3.94 2.57 -36.43
CA GLY A 121 3.52 3.52 -35.40
C GLY A 121 4.36 3.48 -34.13
N LYS A 122 4.38 4.61 -33.42
CA LYS A 122 5.07 4.74 -32.12
C LYS A 122 4.22 4.12 -31.01
N ARG A 123 4.90 3.43 -30.09
CA ARG A 123 4.31 2.79 -28.92
C ARG A 123 4.59 3.66 -27.69
N CYS A 124 3.64 3.73 -26.78
CA CYS A 124 3.85 4.16 -25.42
C CYS A 124 3.17 3.17 -24.47
N ASP A 125 3.75 3.01 -23.28
CA ASP A 125 3.20 2.09 -22.28
C ASP A 125 2.70 2.89 -21.07
N LEU A 126 1.49 2.54 -20.63
CA LEU A 126 0.94 2.96 -19.36
C LEU A 126 1.20 1.83 -18.38
N GLU A 127 2.23 2.00 -17.56
CA GLU A 127 2.60 1.01 -16.55
C GLU A 127 1.76 1.17 -15.28
N ASN A 128 1.53 0.04 -14.60
CA ASN A 128 0.86 -0.02 -13.30
C ASN A 128 -0.52 0.64 -13.27
N LEU A 129 -1.29 0.51 -14.35
CA LEU A 129 -2.68 0.92 -14.38
C LEU A 129 -3.45 0.10 -13.34
N VAL A 130 -3.85 0.73 -12.23
CA VAL A 130 -4.59 0.08 -11.16
C VAL A 130 -6.01 -0.22 -11.64
N VAL A 131 -6.37 -1.50 -11.69
CA VAL A 131 -7.70 -1.98 -12.12
C VAL A 131 -8.56 -2.38 -10.93
N SER A 132 -7.98 -2.68 -9.78
CA SER A 132 -8.73 -2.96 -8.55
C SER A 132 -7.95 -2.51 -7.32
N ILE A 133 -8.65 -1.88 -6.39
CA ILE A 133 -8.13 -1.34 -5.13
C ILE A 133 -8.46 -2.28 -3.95
N PRO A 134 -7.64 -2.33 -2.89
CA PRO A 134 -7.84 -3.25 -1.76
C PRO A 134 -8.97 -2.78 -0.82
N ILE A 135 -9.52 -3.65 0.00
CA ILE A 135 -10.41 -3.20 1.09
C ILE A 135 -9.58 -2.60 2.22
N ILE A 136 -8.39 -3.15 2.48
CA ILE A 136 -7.44 -2.67 3.47
C ILE A 136 -6.17 -2.26 2.73
N LEU A 137 -5.94 -0.95 2.66
CA LEU A 137 -4.74 -0.37 2.05
C LEU A 137 -3.63 -0.26 3.11
N GLY A 138 -2.56 -1.03 2.95
CA GLY A 138 -1.35 -0.91 3.76
C GLY A 138 -0.26 -0.11 3.05
N ASN A 139 0.23 0.95 3.70
CA ASN A 139 1.36 1.76 3.26
C ASN A 139 2.55 1.50 4.18
N GLU A 140 3.57 0.82 3.68
CA GLU A 140 4.82 0.59 4.40
C GLU A 140 5.74 1.79 4.21
N VAL A 141 6.08 2.47 5.30
CA VAL A 141 6.85 3.73 5.32
C VAL A 141 8.17 3.59 6.09
N GLY A 142 8.42 2.40 6.61
CA GLY A 142 9.59 2.08 7.40
C GLY A 142 10.88 2.28 6.62
N ASP A 143 11.86 2.93 7.26
CA ASP A 143 13.18 3.11 6.69
C ASP A 143 14.04 1.87 6.99
N GLU A 144 14.49 1.16 5.96
CA GLU A 144 15.36 -0.01 6.11
C GLU A 144 16.71 0.31 6.76
N THR A 145 17.13 1.58 6.78
CA THR A 145 18.35 2.01 7.49
C THR A 145 18.21 1.90 9.01
N VAL A 146 16.98 1.80 9.54
CA VAL A 146 16.72 1.45 10.95
C VAL A 146 17.27 0.07 11.30
N LYS A 147 17.40 -0.84 10.31
CA LYS A 147 17.98 -2.18 10.49
C LYS A 147 19.50 -2.16 10.68
N LEU A 148 20.19 -1.12 10.21
CA LEU A 148 21.65 -1.13 10.08
C LEU A 148 22.39 -0.35 11.18
N ASN A 149 21.69 0.49 11.95
CA ASN A 149 22.32 1.37 12.92
C ASN A 149 21.82 1.14 14.35
N HIS A 150 22.22 0.01 14.95
CA HIS A 150 22.03 -0.26 16.39
C HIS A 150 22.74 0.75 17.32
N HIS A 151 23.49 1.72 16.79
CA HIS A 151 24.41 2.57 17.56
C HIS A 151 24.34 4.08 17.28
N THR A 152 23.40 4.58 16.49
CA THR A 152 23.25 6.04 16.30
C THR A 152 21.97 6.53 16.95
N THR A 153 22.13 7.33 18.00
CA THR A 153 21.11 8.27 18.46
C THR A 153 20.74 9.20 17.30
N HIS A 154 19.58 8.94 16.70
CA HIS A 154 18.85 9.81 15.77
C HIS A 154 19.53 10.16 14.43
N PRO A 155 19.36 9.34 13.37
CA PRO A 155 18.98 9.93 12.11
C PRO A 155 17.56 10.51 12.28
N GLU A 156 17.35 11.77 11.87
CA GLU A 156 16.03 12.39 11.80
C GLU A 156 15.08 11.44 11.08
N ARG A 157 14.23 10.73 11.82
CA ARG A 157 13.31 9.77 11.24
C ARG A 157 12.33 10.53 10.37
N GLN A 158 12.02 9.97 9.21
CA GLN A 158 11.02 10.52 8.32
C GLN A 158 9.68 10.58 9.05
N GLN A 159 9.21 11.79 9.33
CA GLN A 159 7.92 12.05 9.97
C GLN A 159 6.88 12.27 8.88
N TRP A 160 6.29 11.17 8.44
CA TRP A 160 5.24 11.19 7.44
C TRP A 160 3.95 11.81 8.02
N ASP A 161 3.32 12.70 7.25
CA ASP A 161 1.97 13.19 7.49
C ASP A 161 0.96 12.17 6.96
N PHE A 162 0.14 11.64 7.86
CA PHE A 162 -0.91 10.68 7.53
C PHE A 162 -2.27 11.38 7.52
N PRO A 163 -2.91 11.59 6.37
CA PRO A 163 -4.24 12.17 6.35
C PRO A 163 -5.25 11.22 7.03
N PRO A 164 -6.30 11.73 7.68
CA PRO A 164 -7.35 10.86 8.22
C PRO A 164 -8.12 10.11 7.11
N THR A 165 -8.10 10.65 5.88
CA THR A 165 -8.78 10.06 4.73
C THR A 165 -7.94 10.14 3.46
N ILE A 166 -8.03 9.11 2.61
CA ILE A 166 -7.39 9.05 1.29
C ILE A 166 -8.44 8.84 0.21
N PHE A 167 -8.22 9.49 -0.93
CA PHE A 167 -9.03 9.35 -2.14
C PHE A 167 -8.16 8.70 -3.23
N PRO A 168 -8.48 7.48 -3.70
CA PRO A 168 -7.72 6.77 -4.73
C PRO A 168 -7.79 7.39 -6.12
N ASN A 169 -8.46 8.51 -6.29
CA ASN A 169 -8.52 9.22 -7.56
C ASN A 169 -8.66 10.71 -7.22
N LEU A 170 -8.80 11.56 -8.24
CA LEU A 170 -9.19 12.95 -8.08
C LEU A 170 -10.30 13.03 -7.03
N LYS A 171 -10.05 13.80 -5.96
CA LYS A 171 -10.90 13.88 -4.77
C LYS A 171 -12.39 14.06 -5.09
N ALA A 172 -12.71 14.84 -6.13
CA ALA A 172 -14.08 15.05 -6.59
C ALA A 172 -14.71 13.78 -7.16
N VAL A 173 -14.00 13.07 -8.04
CA VAL A 173 -14.44 11.80 -8.65
C VAL A 173 -14.62 10.74 -7.57
N ALA A 174 -13.62 10.58 -6.71
CA ALA A 174 -13.65 9.61 -5.62
C ALA A 174 -14.80 9.86 -4.63
N LYS A 175 -15.06 11.13 -4.27
CA LYS A 175 -16.22 11.49 -3.43
C LYS A 175 -17.55 11.15 -4.09
N ASN A 176 -17.72 11.48 -5.36
CA ASN A 176 -18.95 11.19 -6.10
C ASN A 176 -19.20 9.68 -6.20
N ALA A 177 -18.14 8.87 -6.31
CA ALA A 177 -18.21 7.42 -6.37
C ALA A 177 -18.26 6.74 -4.98
N GLU A 178 -18.17 7.51 -3.88
CA GLU A 178 -18.07 7.02 -2.50
C GLU A 178 -16.83 6.14 -2.24
N ILE A 179 -15.75 6.36 -2.98
CA ILE A 179 -14.50 5.61 -2.86
C ILE A 179 -13.56 6.40 -1.96
N VAL A 180 -13.63 6.10 -0.66
CA VAL A 180 -12.88 6.80 0.39
C VAL A 180 -12.23 5.80 1.32
N TYR A 181 -10.94 5.98 1.58
CA TYR A 181 -10.22 5.24 2.60
C TYR A 181 -10.16 6.03 3.90
N ASP A 182 -10.49 5.39 5.01
CA ASP A 182 -10.40 5.97 6.35
C ASP A 182 -9.19 5.36 7.08
N LEU A 183 -8.36 6.18 7.72
CA LEU A 183 -7.20 5.70 8.49
C LEU A 183 -7.67 4.90 9.71
N VAL A 184 -7.18 3.68 9.88
CA VAL A 184 -7.61 2.79 10.97
C VAL A 184 -6.51 2.43 11.96
N GLY A 185 -5.24 2.58 11.59
CA GLY A 185 -4.15 2.31 12.51
C GLY A 185 -2.77 2.20 11.90
N PHE A 186 -1.83 1.88 12.77
CA PHE A 186 -0.41 1.76 12.52
C PHE A 186 0.16 0.46 13.07
N VAL A 187 1.18 -0.04 12.38
CA VAL A 187 2.21 -0.87 12.99
C VAL A 187 3.38 0.05 13.34
N LEU A 188 3.80 -0.03 14.60
CA LEU A 188 4.90 0.74 15.16
C LEU A 188 6.07 -0.19 15.41
N VAL A 189 7.29 0.33 15.22
CA VAL A 189 8.53 -0.39 15.50
C VAL A 189 9.38 0.42 16.47
N ASN A 190 10.01 -0.27 17.42
CA ASN A 190 10.92 0.39 18.35
C ASN A 190 12.25 0.79 17.67
N VAL A 191 13.07 1.61 18.34
CA VAL A 191 14.33 2.12 17.80
C VAL A 191 15.31 1.03 17.36
N GLY A 192 15.28 -0.14 18.00
CA GLY A 192 16.16 -1.25 17.65
C GLY A 192 15.64 -2.14 16.52
N GLY A 193 14.42 -1.93 16.01
CA GLY A 193 13.84 -2.82 14.99
C GLY A 193 13.44 -4.20 15.51
N ILE A 194 13.47 -4.42 16.83
CA ILE A 194 13.34 -5.74 17.47
C ILE A 194 11.94 -6.00 18.06
N HIS A 195 11.11 -4.96 18.18
CA HIS A 195 9.80 -5.08 18.79
C HIS A 195 8.77 -4.24 18.05
N PHE A 196 7.62 -4.87 17.76
CA PHE A 196 6.49 -4.25 17.10
C PHE A 196 5.31 -4.09 18.05
N THR A 197 4.65 -2.95 17.93
CA THR A 197 3.37 -2.67 18.59
C THR A 197 2.37 -2.22 17.54
N ALA A 198 1.09 -2.21 17.89
CA ALA A 198 0.05 -1.71 17.00
C ALA A 198 -0.73 -0.61 17.70
N ARG A 199 -1.12 0.41 16.95
CA ARG A 199 -2.06 1.43 17.41
C ARG A 199 -3.20 1.55 16.44
N TYR A 200 -4.44 1.53 16.92
CA TYR A 200 -5.60 1.52 16.03
C TYR A 200 -6.82 2.16 16.67
N ILE A 201 -7.72 2.64 15.83
CA ILE A 201 -8.99 3.22 16.25
C ILE A 201 -10.06 2.12 16.40
N SER A 202 -10.97 2.30 17.35
CA SER A 202 -12.16 1.46 17.49
C SER A 202 -13.08 1.57 16.28
N TYR A 203 -13.90 0.55 16.07
CA TYR A 203 -14.86 0.52 14.96
C TYR A 203 -15.85 1.71 14.94
N ASP A 204 -16.22 2.22 16.11
CA ASP A 204 -17.08 3.40 16.24
C ASP A 204 -16.31 4.74 16.15
N HIS A 205 -15.00 4.68 15.93
CA HIS A 205 -14.06 5.79 15.80
C HIS A 205 -13.96 6.68 17.06
N ARG A 206 -14.31 6.14 18.24
CA ARG A 206 -14.33 6.92 19.50
C ARG A 206 -13.11 6.72 20.38
N LYS A 207 -12.40 5.60 20.21
CA LYS A 207 -11.32 5.19 21.11
C LYS A 207 -10.11 4.78 20.30
N ILE A 208 -8.93 5.07 20.83
CA ILE A 208 -7.67 4.61 20.25
C ILE A 208 -7.04 3.63 21.24
N TYR A 209 -6.58 2.51 20.71
CA TYR A 209 -5.95 1.46 21.47
C TYR A 209 -4.52 1.28 21.03
N THR A 210 -3.64 1.00 21.99
CA THR A 210 -2.29 0.50 21.73
C THR A 210 -2.19 -0.93 22.22
N TYR A 211 -1.78 -1.81 21.32
CA TYR A 211 -1.43 -3.19 21.60
C TYR A 211 0.09 -3.32 21.65
N ASP A 212 0.59 -3.90 22.74
CA ASP A 212 1.99 -4.25 22.91
C ASP A 212 2.07 -5.66 23.49
N GLY A 213 2.76 -6.58 22.80
CA GLY A 213 2.88 -7.96 23.25
C GLY A 213 3.77 -8.14 24.49
N LEU A 214 4.71 -7.24 24.72
CA LEU A 214 5.66 -7.27 25.84
C LEU A 214 5.14 -6.50 27.05
N LYS A 215 4.26 -5.53 26.82
CA LYS A 215 3.55 -4.80 27.89
C LYS A 215 2.13 -5.32 28.03
N HIS A 216 1.47 -5.00 29.14
CA HIS A 216 0.04 -5.30 29.36
C HIS A 216 -0.40 -6.76 29.12
N LYS A 217 0.53 -7.73 29.18
CA LYS A 217 0.30 -9.16 28.92
C LYS A 217 -0.33 -9.43 27.54
N GLY A 218 -0.03 -8.57 26.54
CA GLY A 218 -0.57 -8.72 25.19
C GLY A 218 -2.06 -8.39 25.07
N TYR A 219 -2.59 -7.52 25.93
CA TYR A 219 -3.93 -6.94 25.75
C TYR A 219 -3.83 -5.49 25.24
N PRO A 220 -4.74 -5.07 24.35
CA PRO A 220 -4.81 -3.68 23.95
C PRO A 220 -5.29 -2.79 25.10
N VAL A 221 -4.68 -1.62 25.24
CA VAL A 221 -5.02 -0.61 26.26
C VAL A 221 -5.51 0.65 25.58
N GLU A 222 -6.57 1.25 26.13
CA GLU A 222 -7.14 2.51 25.65
C GLU A 222 -6.23 3.69 26.00
N GLU A 223 -5.83 4.47 25.00
CA GLU A 223 -5.05 5.69 25.17
C GLU A 223 -5.94 6.81 25.72
N GLN A 224 -5.57 7.35 26.88
CA GLN A 224 -6.37 8.36 27.56
C GLN A 224 -6.26 9.72 26.84
N ALA A 225 -7.41 10.39 26.68
CA ALA A 225 -7.51 11.66 25.95
C ALA A 225 -6.99 11.61 24.49
N ALA A 226 -6.91 10.42 23.90
CA ALA A 226 -6.49 10.24 22.53
C ALA A 226 -7.59 10.65 21.53
N SER A 227 -7.19 11.26 20.44
CA SER A 227 -8.04 11.60 19.29
C SER A 227 -7.37 11.17 18.00
N LEU A 228 -8.14 11.12 16.92
CA LEU A 228 -7.60 10.81 15.60
C LEU A 228 -6.46 11.77 15.26
N GLU A 229 -6.64 13.06 15.51
CA GLU A 229 -5.71 14.14 15.18
C GLU A 229 -4.44 14.14 16.03
N THR A 230 -4.46 13.56 17.23
CA THR A 230 -3.28 13.53 18.11
C THR A 230 -2.50 12.23 18.00
N HIS A 231 -3.17 11.09 17.80
CA HIS A 231 -2.55 9.76 17.94
C HIS A 231 -2.53 8.94 16.65
N LEU A 232 -3.19 9.39 15.58
CA LEU A 232 -3.28 8.65 14.33
C LEU A 232 -3.03 9.52 13.09
N ALA A 233 -3.46 10.76 13.01
CA ALA A 233 -3.43 11.55 11.79
C ALA A 233 -2.56 12.81 11.92
N GLY A 234 -2.12 13.33 10.78
CA GLY A 234 -1.29 14.52 10.65
C GLY A 234 0.20 14.24 10.78
N HIS A 235 0.98 15.32 10.89
CA HIS A 235 2.43 15.30 10.97
C HIS A 235 2.95 15.02 12.39
N ASN A 236 2.25 15.54 13.41
CA ASN A 236 2.68 15.50 14.80
C ASN A 236 1.92 14.43 15.58
N ILE A 237 2.16 13.17 15.22
CA ILE A 237 1.50 12.03 15.87
C ILE A 237 2.23 11.69 17.17
N GLU A 238 1.52 11.72 18.30
CA GLU A 238 2.05 11.32 19.60
C GLU A 238 2.26 9.81 19.60
N LEU A 239 3.50 9.33 19.58
CA LEU A 239 3.85 7.90 19.62
C LEU A 239 4.40 7.48 20.99
N PRO A 240 4.35 6.19 21.35
CA PRO A 240 5.08 5.68 22.49
C PRO A 240 6.57 6.01 22.38
N GLU A 241 7.21 6.34 23.50
CA GLU A 241 8.62 6.70 23.51
C GLU A 241 9.50 5.62 22.88
N GLY A 242 10.37 6.03 21.95
CA GLY A 242 11.28 5.13 21.25
C GLY A 242 10.61 4.32 20.12
N TYR A 243 9.40 4.67 19.69
CA TYR A 243 8.73 4.05 18.54
C TYR A 243 8.61 4.99 17.34
N SER A 244 8.54 4.39 16.15
CA SER A 244 8.20 5.06 14.90
C SER A 244 7.18 4.23 14.11
N ILE A 245 6.44 4.90 13.23
CA ILE A 245 5.49 4.22 12.33
C ILE A 245 6.29 3.43 11.29
N TRP A 246 6.05 2.12 11.23
CA TRP A 246 6.58 1.25 10.18
C TRP A 246 5.58 1.14 9.02
N GLN A 247 4.29 1.10 9.35
CA GLN A 247 3.24 0.93 8.36
C GLN A 247 1.93 1.57 8.82
N ALA A 248 1.18 2.10 7.86
CA ALA A 248 -0.15 2.64 8.06
C ALA A 248 -1.22 1.86 7.31
N TYR A 249 -2.39 1.73 7.94
CA TYR A 249 -3.53 1.01 7.39
C TYR A 249 -4.72 1.91 7.24
N TYR A 250 -5.33 1.83 6.07
CA TYR A 250 -6.60 2.46 5.78
C TYR A 250 -7.63 1.42 5.37
N CYS A 251 -8.90 1.66 5.72
CA CYS A 251 -10.02 0.80 5.34
C CYS A 251 -10.91 1.51 4.32
N LEU A 252 -11.27 0.81 3.24
CA LEU A 252 -12.16 1.31 2.21
C LEU A 252 -13.58 1.40 2.75
N ARG A 253 -14.12 2.61 2.83
CA ARG A 253 -15.51 2.85 3.20
C ARG A 253 -16.43 2.13 2.23
N GLY A 254 -17.38 1.35 2.77
CA GLY A 254 -18.28 0.52 1.98
C GLY A 254 -17.67 -0.80 1.47
N GLY A 255 -16.39 -1.06 1.74
CA GLY A 255 -15.70 -2.34 1.49
C GLY A 255 -15.87 -2.84 0.04
N ILE A 256 -16.33 -4.08 -0.10
CA ILE A 256 -16.51 -4.77 -1.40
C ILE A 256 -17.37 -3.94 -2.37
N LYS A 257 -18.40 -3.23 -1.89
CA LYS A 257 -19.27 -2.43 -2.76
C LYS A 257 -18.51 -1.27 -3.40
N ALA A 258 -17.66 -0.59 -2.64
CA ALA A 258 -16.84 0.51 -3.14
C ALA A 258 -15.71 -0.01 -4.05
N GLN A 259 -15.10 -1.15 -3.71
CA GLN A 259 -14.11 -1.81 -4.58
C GLN A 259 -14.71 -2.15 -5.94
N LYS A 260 -15.93 -2.71 -5.98
CA LYS A 260 -16.64 -3.01 -7.22
C LYS A 260 -16.94 -1.74 -8.02
N LYS A 261 -17.40 -0.67 -7.36
CA LYS A 261 -17.62 0.63 -8.02
C LYS A 261 -16.34 1.17 -8.66
N PHE A 262 -15.18 1.04 -7.99
CA PHE A 262 -13.90 1.45 -8.57
C PHE A 262 -13.59 0.71 -9.88
N PHE A 263 -13.84 -0.61 -9.92
CA PHE A 263 -13.61 -1.43 -11.11
C PHE A 263 -14.54 -1.06 -12.29
N GLU A 264 -15.72 -0.51 -12.00
CA GLU A 264 -16.71 -0.13 -13.01
C GLU A 264 -16.50 1.29 -13.57
N MET A 265 -15.57 2.06 -13.02
CA MET A 265 -15.22 3.41 -13.46
C MET A 265 -14.24 3.41 -14.63
#